data_AF-A0A1F2TXU4-F1
#
_entry.id   AF-A0A1F2TXU4-F1
#
_cell.length_a   1.000
_cell.length_b   1.000
_cell.length_c   1.000
_cell.angle_alpha   90.00
_cell.angle_beta   90.00
_cell.angle_gamma   90.00
#
_symmetry.space_group_name_H-M   'P 1'
#
loop_
_entity.id
_entity.type
_entity.pdbx_description
1 polymer ?
#
loop_
_entity_poly.entity_id
_entity_poly.type
_entity_poly.pdbx_seq_one_letter_code
_entity_poly.pdbx_strand_id
1 'polypeptide(L)'
;MAGVRAAERAAERTDDTDPRVLRTLRACQDVVERLERSSADVTEMQVEIALGVVKQAVVDLTAGSAANAVLGAVRNAVDRLQRLRDELKA
;
A
#
# COMPACT_ATOMS: atom_id res chain seq x y z
N MET A 1 2.59 11.75 4.59
CA MET A 1 3.53 10.86 5.32
C MET A 1 3.17 10.56 6.78
N ALA A 2 2.29 11.31 7.47
CA ALA A 2 2.01 11.06 8.90
C ALA A 2 1.38 9.67 9.19
N GLY A 3 0.45 9.20 8.34
CA GLY A 3 -0.17 7.87 8.50
C GLY A 3 0.80 6.70 8.33
N VAL A 4 1.85 6.86 7.52
CA VAL A 4 2.85 5.83 7.22
C VAL A 4 3.78 5.59 8.40
N ARG A 5 4.36 6.67 8.94
CA ARG A 5 5.20 6.58 10.15
C ARG A 5 4.40 6.13 11.37
N ALA A 6 3.09 6.37 11.37
CA ALA A 6 2.20 5.83 12.39
C ALA A 6 1.96 4.32 12.22
N ALA A 7 1.79 3.84 10.98
CA ALA A 7 1.63 2.42 10.67
C ALA A 7 2.92 1.61 10.91
N GLU A 8 4.09 2.13 10.52
CA GLU A 8 5.38 1.50 10.83
C GLU A 8 5.60 1.41 12.35
N ARG A 9 5.39 2.51 13.09
CA ARG A 9 5.49 2.46 14.56
C ARG A 9 4.47 1.53 15.21
N ALA A 10 3.27 1.40 14.64
CA ALA A 10 2.25 0.49 15.17
C ALA A 10 2.63 -0.99 14.94
N ALA A 11 3.23 -1.29 13.79
CA ALA A 11 3.82 -2.59 13.51
C ALA A 11 5.03 -2.87 14.42
N GLU A 12 5.93 -1.91 14.61
CA GLU A 12 7.10 -2.05 15.49
C GLU A 12 6.72 -2.20 16.98
N ARG A 13 5.61 -1.59 17.42
CA ARG A 13 5.11 -1.70 18.81
C ARG A 13 4.39 -3.02 19.10
N THR A 14 4.05 -3.78 18.07
CA THR A 14 3.40 -5.06 18.23
C THR A 14 4.52 -6.10 18.14
N ASP A 15 5.00 -6.58 19.29
CA ASP A 15 6.15 -7.52 19.44
C ASP A 15 6.04 -8.78 18.56
N ASP A 16 4.83 -9.10 18.09
CA ASP A 16 4.50 -10.25 17.25
C ASP A 16 4.29 -9.90 15.76
N THR A 17 4.62 -8.67 15.33
CA THR A 17 4.45 -8.30 13.92
C THR A 17 5.49 -9.01 13.07
N ASP A 18 5.02 -9.94 12.24
CA ASP A 18 5.84 -10.61 11.24
C ASP A 18 6.60 -9.55 10.40
N PRO A 19 7.93 -9.60 10.28
CA PRO A 19 8.72 -8.66 9.47
C PRO A 19 8.34 -8.65 7.98
N ARG A 20 7.55 -9.62 7.52
CA ARG A 20 6.91 -9.60 6.20
C ARG A 20 5.86 -8.50 6.10
N VAL A 21 5.12 -8.20 7.17
CA VAL A 21 4.09 -7.15 7.23
C VAL A 21 4.69 -5.78 6.94
N LEU A 22 5.80 -5.44 7.60
CA LEU A 22 6.53 -4.19 7.38
C LEU A 22 7.11 -4.10 5.96
N ARG A 23 7.64 -5.21 5.43
CA ARG A 23 8.12 -5.27 4.04
C ARG A 23 7.01 -5.05 3.03
N THR A 24 5.85 -5.67 3.24
CA THR A 24 4.67 -5.49 2.40
C THR A 24 4.18 -4.06 2.43
N LEU A 25 4.11 -3.43 3.61
CA LEU A 25 3.73 -2.03 3.76
C LEU A 25 4.67 -1.11 2.98
N ARG A 26 5.99 -1.29 3.11
CA ARG A 26 7.00 -0.51 2.37
C ARG A 26 6.93 -0.74 0.87
N ALA A 27 6.78 -1.98 0.43
CA ALA A 27 6.64 -2.31 -0.99
C ALA A 27 5.40 -1.64 -1.61
N CYS A 28 4.26 -1.65 -0.91
CA CYS A 28 3.06 -0.96 -1.35
C CYS A 28 3.30 0.56 -1.47
N GLN A 29 4.04 1.15 -0.54
CA GLN A 29 4.38 2.58 -0.58
C GLN A 29 5.31 2.93 -1.73
N ASP A 30 6.38 2.16 -1.93
CA ASP A 30 7.31 2.38 -3.04
C ASP A 30 6.60 2.32 -4.39
N VAL A 31 5.64 1.40 -4.55
CA VAL A 31 4.82 1.31 -5.76
C VAL A 31 3.96 2.55 -5.93
N VAL A 32 3.23 2.99 -4.91
CA VAL A 32 2.42 4.22 -4.99
C VAL A 32 3.29 5.44 -5.28
N GLU A 33 4.40 5.62 -4.57
CA GLU A 33 5.29 6.77 -4.77
C GLU A 33 5.94 6.77 -6.15
N ARG A 34 6.35 5.60 -6.67
CA ARG A 34 6.90 5.51 -8.02
C ARG A 34 5.85 5.89 -9.07
N LEU A 35 4.61 5.44 -8.91
CA LEU A 35 3.53 5.75 -9.85
C LEU A 35 3.10 7.22 -9.75
N GLU A 36 3.00 7.79 -8.54
CA GLU A 36 2.71 9.21 -8.34
C GLU A 36 3.82 10.10 -8.92
N ARG A 37 5.11 9.73 -8.76
CA ARG A 37 6.24 10.51 -9.30
C ARG A 37 6.42 10.36 -10.81
N SER A 38 6.01 9.23 -11.36
CA SER A 38 6.19 8.88 -12.78
C SER A 38 4.94 9.17 -13.61
N SER A 39 3.99 9.97 -13.11
CA SER A 39 2.64 10.14 -13.66
C SER A 39 2.57 10.55 -15.15
N ALA A 40 3.65 11.06 -15.74
CA ALA A 40 3.73 11.35 -17.17
C ALA A 40 3.94 10.11 -18.07
N ASP A 41 4.52 9.03 -17.52
CA ASP A 41 4.89 7.80 -18.24
C ASP A 41 4.16 6.55 -17.69
N VAL A 42 3.27 6.74 -16.71
CA VAL A 42 2.53 5.64 -16.09
C VAL A 42 1.35 5.24 -16.96
N THR A 43 1.30 3.96 -17.30
CA THR A 43 0.19 3.36 -18.06
C THR A 43 -0.90 2.84 -17.13
N GLU A 44 -2.16 2.84 -17.60
CA GLU A 44 -3.29 2.23 -16.89
C GLU A 44 -2.97 0.78 -16.46
N MET A 45 -2.31 0.01 -17.32
CA MET A 45 -1.90 -1.37 -17.05
C MET A 45 -0.96 -1.48 -15.84
N GLN A 46 -0.01 -0.57 -15.68
CA GLN A 46 0.89 -0.56 -14.52
C GLN A 46 0.14 -0.24 -13.22
N VAL A 47 -0.84 0.65 -13.27
CA VAL A 47 -1.68 0.98 -12.11
C VAL A 47 -2.59 -0.19 -11.73
N GLU A 48 -3.17 -0.89 -12.71
CA GLU A 48 -4.00 -2.09 -12.45
C GLU A 48 -3.17 -3.25 -11.86
N ILE A 49 -1.94 -3.48 -12.36
CA ILE A 49 -1.03 -4.47 -11.77
C ILE A 49 -0.71 -4.10 -10.31
N ALA A 50 -0.36 -2.83 -10.05
CA ALA A 50 -0.11 -2.33 -8.71
C ALA A 50 -1.31 -2.50 -7.79
N LEU A 51 -2.52 -2.17 -8.27
CA LEU A 51 -3.77 -2.39 -7.54
C LEU A 51 -3.98 -3.86 -7.16
N GLY A 52 -3.70 -4.78 -8.08
CA GLY A 52 -3.79 -6.21 -7.82
C GLY A 52 -2.86 -6.64 -6.68
N VAL A 53 -1.59 -6.23 -6.74
CA VAL A 53 -0.59 -6.55 -5.71
C VAL A 53 -0.97 -5.98 -4.35
N VAL A 54 -1.37 -4.70 -4.29
CA VAL A 54 -1.71 -4.04 -3.02
C VAL A 54 -3.01 -4.61 -2.44
N LYS A 55 -4.01 -4.98 -3.26
CA LYS A 55 -5.22 -5.67 -2.78
C LYS A 55 -4.92 -7.05 -2.22
N GLN A 56 -4.05 -7.82 -2.86
CA GLN A 56 -3.62 -9.11 -2.34
C GLN A 56 -2.90 -8.95 -0.99
N ALA A 57 -2.05 -7.92 -0.86
CA ALA A 57 -1.44 -7.58 0.41
C ALA A 57 -2.46 -7.28 1.51
N VAL A 58 -3.59 -6.60 1.22
CA VAL A 58 -4.66 -6.41 2.21
C VAL A 58 -5.24 -7.75 2.67
N VAL A 59 -5.47 -8.70 1.76
CA VAL A 59 -5.99 -10.02 2.09
C VAL A 59 -5.01 -10.78 2.98
N ASP A 60 -3.74 -10.84 2.59
CA ASP A 60 -2.69 -11.55 3.33
C ASP A 60 -2.48 -10.94 4.73
N LEU A 61 -2.52 -9.62 4.83
CA LEU A 61 -2.40 -8.89 6.09
C LEU A 61 -3.66 -8.96 6.96
N THR A 62 -4.82 -9.26 6.39
CA THR A 62 -6.04 -9.48 7.17
C THR A 62 -6.08 -10.91 7.70
N ALA A 63 -5.48 -11.86 6.97
CA ALA A 63 -5.35 -13.25 7.39
C ALA A 63 -4.23 -13.45 8.43
N GLY A 64 -3.11 -12.73 8.28
CA GLY A 64 -2.10 -12.60 9.34
C GLY A 64 -2.55 -11.58 10.39
N SER A 65 -2.13 -11.73 11.65
CA SER A 65 -2.48 -10.81 12.74
C SER A 65 -1.80 -9.43 12.60
N ALA A 66 -1.89 -8.78 11.45
CA ALA A 66 -1.31 -7.46 11.23
C ALA A 66 -2.07 -6.40 12.04
N ALA A 67 -1.33 -5.42 12.57
CA ALA A 67 -1.94 -4.31 13.27
C ALA A 67 -2.92 -3.53 12.37
N ASN A 68 -4.06 -3.11 12.92
CA ASN A 68 -5.09 -2.35 12.20
C ASN A 68 -4.55 -1.08 11.51
N ALA A 69 -3.52 -0.47 12.08
CA ALA A 69 -2.86 0.69 11.48
C ALA A 69 -2.14 0.35 10.16
N VAL A 70 -1.56 -0.86 10.04
CA VAL A 70 -0.95 -1.35 8.79
C VAL A 70 -2.03 -1.61 7.75
N LEU A 71 -3.11 -2.29 8.13
CA LEU A 71 -4.26 -2.51 7.24
C LEU A 71 -4.84 -1.19 6.73
N GLY A 72 -4.98 -0.19 7.61
CA GLY A 72 -5.43 1.15 7.23
C GLY A 72 -4.49 1.83 6.24
N ALA A 73 -3.17 1.71 6.43
CA ALA A 73 -2.19 2.28 5.52
C ALA A 73 -2.17 1.61 4.14
N VAL A 74 -2.29 0.28 4.09
CA VAL A 74 -2.36 -0.47 2.82
C VAL A 74 -3.68 -0.18 2.10
N ARG A 75 -4.80 -0.07 2.81
CA ARG A 75 -6.08 0.37 2.22
C ARG A 75 -6.00 1.79 1.64
N ASN A 76 -5.33 2.72 2.33
CA ASN A 76 -5.10 4.06 1.80
C ASN A 76 -4.28 4.03 0.49
N ALA A 77 -3.29 3.13 0.40
CA ALA A 77 -2.54 2.93 -0.83
C ALA A 77 -3.44 2.42 -1.98
N VAL A 78 -4.40 1.51 -1.70
CA VAL A 78 -5.41 1.09 -2.69
C VAL A 78 -6.23 2.28 -3.17
N ASP A 79 -6.77 3.10 -2.24
CA ASP A 79 -7.62 4.24 -2.59
C ASP A 79 -6.87 5.25 -3.48
N ARG A 80 -5.58 5.48 -3.22
CA ARG A 80 -4.74 6.35 -4.04
C ARG A 80 -4.53 5.82 -5.44
N LEU A 81 -4.23 4.52 -5.58
CA LEU A 81 -4.06 3.91 -6.90
C LEU A 81 -5.37 3.89 -7.69
N GLN A 82 -6.51 3.71 -7.02
CA GLN A 82 -7.82 3.81 -7.68
C GLN A 82 -8.05 5.21 -8.24
N ARG A 83 -7.74 6.27 -7.47
CA ARG A 83 -7.84 7.64 -7.97
C ARG A 83 -6.91 7.89 -9.15
N LEU A 84 -5.65 7.47 -9.06
CA LEU A 84 -4.69 7.61 -10.16
C LEU A 84 -5.18 6.91 -11.43
N ARG A 85 -5.75 5.71 -11.29
CA ARG A 85 -6.36 5.01 -12.44
C ARG A 85 -7.54 5.80 -13.01
N ASP A 86 -8.41 6.32 -12.17
CA ASP A 86 -9.58 7.07 -12.61
C ASP A 86 -9.17 8.39 -13.30
N GLU A 87 -8.09 9.03 -12.85
CA GLU A 87 -7.46 10.18 -13.52
C GLU A 87 -6.86 9.83 -14.88
N LEU A 88 -6.26 8.64 -15.04
CA LEU A 88 -5.72 8.18 -16.32
C LEU A 88 -6.80 7.78 -17.34
N LYS A 89 -8.03 7.52 -16.88
CA LYS A 89 -9.19 7.18 -17.71
C LYS A 89 -9.99 8.40 -18.19
N ALA A 90 -9.76 9.56 -17.58
CA ALA A 90 -10.44 10.83 -17.87
C ALA A 90 -9.75 11.56 -19.03
#